data_AF-A0A367J5S6-F1
#
_entry.id   AF-A0A367J5S6-F1
#
_cell.length_a   1.000
_cell.length_b   1.000
_cell.length_c   1.000
_cell.angle_alpha   90.00
_cell.angle_beta   90.00
_cell.angle_gamma   90.00
#
_symmetry.space_group_name_H-M   'P 1'
#
loop_
_entity.id
_entity.type
_entity.pdbx_description
1 polymer ?
#
loop_
_entity_poly.entity_id
_entity_poly.type
_entity_poly.pdbx_seq_one_letter_code
_entity_poly.pdbx_strand_id
1 'polypeptide(L)'
;MVKKQKKKTPITQISTAKTKFKRSHAETARLIRRFHVLNKELAKCRANPETLKDREAEILKEMESLGGLDWYQKASQLGQSKARGGDSSKWLIQTLKSHCKDALDKTTKPLKVLDVGAVAPDNYKAYSSWITATPIDLNPQHPNIQKQDFLRMQPPALANRFDIVCLSLVINFVGDPKDRGQMLIHTRDFFMPVTTTDRLHYLFLVVPLPCVTNSRYMTHEHLLEMMASIGYTNCIHHHFSNKLAYYLFELVRKPNTKNIIWKKKIIPGKEGGARNNFCIVMQ
;
A
#
# COMPACT_ATOMS: atom_id res chain seq x y z
N MET A 1 -10.47 -61.00 -18.61
CA MET A 1 -10.96 -60.91 -17.22
C MET A 1 -9.80 -61.03 -16.26
N VAL A 2 -9.39 -59.95 -15.58
CA VAL A 2 -8.82 -59.97 -14.21
C VAL A 2 -9.09 -58.59 -13.59
N LYS A 3 -9.98 -58.51 -12.59
CA LYS A 3 -10.30 -57.28 -11.84
C LYS A 3 -9.18 -57.00 -10.82
N LYS A 4 -8.51 -55.85 -10.91
CA LYS A 4 -7.56 -55.39 -9.87
C LYS A 4 -8.34 -54.76 -8.72
N GLN A 5 -8.25 -55.36 -7.53
CA GLN A 5 -8.91 -54.91 -6.30
C GLN A 5 -8.40 -53.54 -5.83
N LYS A 6 -9.32 -52.65 -5.43
CA LYS A 6 -9.02 -51.40 -4.73
C LYS A 6 -8.58 -51.69 -3.30
N LYS A 7 -7.38 -51.22 -2.91
CA LYS A 7 -6.94 -51.21 -1.50
C LYS A 7 -7.81 -50.23 -0.69
N LYS A 8 -8.40 -50.72 0.41
CA LYS A 8 -9.14 -49.90 1.39
C LYS A 8 -8.13 -49.18 2.31
N THR A 9 -8.25 -47.87 2.44
CA THR A 9 -7.51 -47.06 3.42
C THR A 9 -8.23 -47.05 4.78
N PRO A 10 -7.50 -46.96 5.92
CA PRO A 10 -8.10 -47.02 7.24
C PRO A 10 -8.91 -45.76 7.57
N ILE A 11 -10.05 -45.97 8.25
CA ILE A 11 -10.89 -44.92 8.82
C ILE A 11 -10.25 -44.47 10.13
N THR A 12 -9.42 -43.42 10.06
CA THR A 12 -9.17 -42.58 11.24
C THR A 12 -9.09 -41.14 10.76
N GLN A 13 -10.24 -40.48 10.82
CA GLN A 13 -10.35 -39.05 10.65
C GLN A 13 -9.81 -38.37 11.90
N ILE A 14 -8.82 -37.51 11.74
CA ILE A 14 -8.76 -36.27 12.52
C ILE A 14 -8.86 -35.16 11.50
N SER A 15 -10.09 -34.70 11.27
CA SER A 15 -10.39 -33.57 10.42
C SER A 15 -9.94 -32.28 11.10
N THR A 16 -8.68 -31.90 10.92
CA THR A 16 -8.33 -30.47 11.03
C THR A 16 -8.81 -29.78 9.76
N ALA A 17 -10.11 -29.57 9.66
CA ALA A 17 -10.72 -28.76 8.63
C ALA A 17 -10.33 -27.29 8.88
N LYS A 18 -9.09 -26.93 8.52
CA LYS A 18 -8.82 -25.55 8.11
C LYS A 18 -9.73 -25.31 6.91
N THR A 19 -10.73 -24.47 7.07
CA THR A 19 -11.63 -23.98 6.02
C THR A 19 -10.79 -23.46 4.86
N LYS A 20 -10.44 -24.34 3.92
CA LYS A 20 -9.71 -23.97 2.72
C LYS A 20 -10.62 -23.07 1.90
N PHE A 21 -10.13 -21.87 1.63
CA PHE A 21 -10.76 -20.89 0.77
C PHE A 21 -11.03 -21.49 -0.62
N LYS A 22 -12.25 -21.97 -0.86
CA LYS A 22 -12.67 -22.64 -2.11
C LYS A 22 -13.09 -21.63 -3.18
N ARG A 23 -12.17 -20.75 -3.62
CA ARG A 23 -12.40 -19.91 -4.81
C ARG A 23 -11.20 -20.02 -5.75
N SER A 24 -11.47 -20.10 -7.05
CA SER A 24 -10.41 -20.15 -8.07
C SER A 24 -9.62 -18.83 -8.07
N HIS A 25 -8.42 -18.85 -8.65
CA HIS A 25 -7.62 -17.64 -8.80
C HIS A 25 -8.31 -16.57 -9.67
N ALA A 26 -9.04 -17.01 -10.71
CA ALA A 26 -9.79 -16.11 -11.58
C ALA A 26 -10.92 -15.42 -10.82
N GLU A 27 -11.68 -16.17 -10.01
CA GLU A 27 -12.76 -15.61 -9.19
C GLU A 27 -12.24 -14.66 -8.12
N THR A 28 -11.14 -15.02 -7.45
CA THR A 28 -10.49 -14.15 -6.46
C THR A 28 -10.06 -12.83 -7.09
N ALA A 29 -9.44 -12.88 -8.27
CA ALA A 29 -9.04 -11.68 -9.00
C ALA A 29 -10.24 -10.83 -9.45
N ARG A 30 -11.33 -11.47 -9.91
CA ARG A 30 -12.57 -10.77 -10.30
C ARG A 30 -13.18 -10.03 -9.11
N LEU A 31 -13.21 -10.66 -7.94
CA LEU A 31 -13.74 -10.07 -6.72
C LEU A 31 -12.90 -8.90 -6.21
N ILE A 32 -11.57 -9.04 -6.22
CA ILE A 32 -10.65 -7.94 -5.88
C ILE A 32 -10.91 -6.72 -6.80
N ARG A 33 -11.05 -6.95 -8.11
CA ARG A 33 -11.37 -5.87 -9.06
C ARG A 33 -12.72 -5.22 -8.76
N ARG A 34 -13.76 -6.00 -8.46
CA ARG A 34 -15.07 -5.47 -8.11
C ARG A 34 -15.00 -4.62 -6.85
N PHE A 35 -14.28 -5.08 -5.83
CA PHE A 35 -14.07 -4.32 -4.59
C PHE A 35 -13.37 -2.98 -4.84
N HIS A 36 -12.34 -2.94 -5.71
CA HIS A 36 -11.71 -1.68 -6.12
C HIS A 36 -12.65 -0.74 -6.89
N VAL A 37 -13.60 -1.26 -7.66
CA VAL A 37 -14.62 -0.44 -8.34
C VAL A 37 -15.56 0.14 -7.30
N LEU A 38 -16.09 -0.69 -6.39
CA LEU A 38 -16.98 -0.26 -5.31
C LEU A 38 -16.31 0.78 -4.40
N ASN A 39 -15.05 0.62 -4.02
CA ASN A 39 -14.31 1.63 -3.25
C ASN A 39 -14.24 2.99 -3.96
N LYS A 40 -14.09 3.00 -5.29
CA LYS A 40 -14.06 4.24 -6.08
C LYS A 40 -15.45 4.86 -6.17
N GLU A 41 -16.49 4.06 -6.34
CA GLU A 41 -17.87 4.55 -6.35
C GLU A 41 -18.27 5.09 -4.97
N LEU A 42 -17.90 4.40 -3.90
CA LEU A 42 -18.14 4.82 -2.52
C LEU A 42 -17.50 6.18 -2.23
N ALA A 43 -16.25 6.38 -2.67
CA ALA A 43 -15.57 7.67 -2.53
C ALA A 43 -16.32 8.81 -3.24
N LYS A 44 -16.87 8.56 -4.43
CA LYS A 44 -17.70 9.55 -5.15
C LYS A 44 -19.01 9.85 -4.44
N CYS A 45 -19.65 8.83 -3.86
CA CYS A 45 -20.90 9.01 -3.10
C CYS A 45 -20.66 9.86 -1.86
N ARG A 46 -19.59 9.57 -1.11
CA ARG A 46 -19.20 10.34 0.08
C ARG A 46 -18.80 11.78 -0.21
N ALA A 47 -18.29 12.06 -1.41
CA ALA A 47 -18.03 13.41 -1.86
C ALA A 47 -19.31 14.20 -2.21
N ASN A 48 -20.46 13.53 -2.40
CA ASN A 48 -21.76 14.14 -2.72
C ASN A 48 -22.88 13.47 -1.89
N PRO A 49 -22.83 13.59 -0.55
CA PRO A 49 -23.67 12.78 0.33
C PRO A 49 -25.16 13.11 0.23
N GLU A 50 -25.53 14.33 -0.19
CA GLU A 50 -26.94 14.73 -0.32
C GLU A 50 -27.65 14.07 -1.52
N THR A 51 -26.92 13.75 -2.59
CA THR A 51 -27.51 13.21 -3.83
C THR A 51 -27.29 11.72 -4.02
N LEU A 52 -26.31 11.13 -3.32
CA LEU A 52 -25.88 9.74 -3.54
C LEU A 52 -26.00 8.84 -2.31
N LYS A 53 -26.77 9.23 -1.29
CA LYS A 53 -26.91 8.48 -0.03
C LYS A 53 -27.43 7.06 -0.22
N ASP A 54 -28.48 6.89 -1.03
CA ASP A 54 -29.06 5.56 -1.30
C ASP A 54 -28.05 4.68 -2.05
N ARG A 55 -27.32 5.27 -2.99
CA ARG A 55 -26.25 4.57 -3.71
C ARG A 55 -25.10 4.16 -2.81
N GLU A 56 -24.71 4.99 -1.84
CA GLU A 56 -23.73 4.63 -0.81
C GLU A 56 -24.21 3.40 -0.01
N ALA A 57 -25.47 3.38 0.44
CA ALA A 57 -26.02 2.26 1.19
C ALA A 57 -26.03 0.95 0.36
N GLU A 58 -26.40 1.03 -0.93
CA GLU A 58 -26.33 -0.11 -1.84
C GLU A 58 -24.90 -0.64 -2.03
N ILE A 59 -23.93 0.25 -2.21
CA ILE A 59 -22.52 -0.12 -2.39
C ILE A 59 -22.00 -0.82 -1.13
N LEU A 60 -22.31 -0.30 0.06
CA LEU A 60 -21.91 -0.92 1.32
C LEU A 60 -22.51 -2.32 1.48
N LYS A 61 -23.81 -2.47 1.16
CA LYS A 61 -24.49 -3.77 1.17
C LYS A 61 -23.87 -4.76 0.17
N GLU A 62 -23.52 -4.28 -1.03
CA GLU A 62 -22.84 -5.11 -2.02
C GLU A 62 -21.47 -5.55 -1.51
N MET A 63 -20.67 -4.64 -0.93
CA MET A 63 -19.37 -4.97 -0.35
C MET A 63 -19.47 -6.01 0.75
N GLU A 64 -20.47 -5.92 1.64
CA GLU A 64 -20.75 -6.96 2.64
C GLU A 64 -21.10 -8.30 1.99
N SER A 65 -21.97 -8.31 0.97
CA SER A 65 -22.39 -9.53 0.27
C SER A 65 -21.23 -10.26 -0.43
N LEU A 66 -20.19 -9.52 -0.83
CA LEU A 66 -18.98 -10.07 -1.45
C LEU A 66 -18.03 -10.72 -0.42
N GLY A 67 -18.38 -10.67 0.86
CA GLY A 67 -17.60 -11.19 1.99
C GLY A 67 -17.05 -10.09 2.92
N GLY A 68 -17.39 -8.83 2.65
CA GLY A 68 -16.92 -7.70 3.43
C GLY A 68 -15.42 -7.42 3.27
N LEU A 69 -14.95 -6.46 4.05
CA LEU A 69 -13.57 -6.01 4.00
C LEU A 69 -12.59 -7.10 4.49
N ASP A 70 -12.99 -7.90 5.48
CA ASP A 70 -12.19 -9.02 5.99
C ASP A 70 -11.89 -10.06 4.92
N TRP A 71 -12.90 -10.46 4.14
CA TRP A 71 -12.71 -11.41 3.04
C TRP A 71 -11.78 -10.81 1.98
N TYR A 72 -11.97 -9.54 1.67
CA TYR A 72 -11.13 -8.83 0.71
C TYR A 72 -9.68 -8.72 1.17
N GLN A 73 -9.42 -8.37 2.44
CA GLN A 73 -8.08 -8.34 3.01
C GLN A 73 -7.44 -9.73 2.95
N LYS A 74 -8.16 -10.81 3.31
CA LYS A 74 -7.68 -12.19 3.20
C LYS A 74 -7.38 -12.59 1.74
N ALA A 75 -8.25 -12.22 0.81
CA ALA A 75 -8.07 -12.45 -0.63
C ALA A 75 -6.86 -11.67 -1.20
N SER A 76 -6.68 -10.43 -0.74
CA SER A 76 -5.55 -9.57 -1.10
C SER A 76 -4.23 -10.10 -0.52
N GLN A 77 -4.22 -10.54 0.74
CA GLN A 77 -3.08 -11.21 1.39
C GLN A 77 -2.69 -12.51 0.66
N LEU A 78 -3.67 -13.32 0.24
CA LEU A 78 -3.44 -14.48 -0.63
C LEU A 78 -2.81 -14.06 -1.98
N GLY A 79 -3.21 -12.90 -2.50
CA GLY A 79 -2.64 -12.22 -3.66
C GLY A 79 -1.26 -11.60 -3.44
N GLN A 80 -0.85 -11.35 -2.19
CA GLN A 80 0.47 -10.82 -1.79
C GLN A 80 1.42 -11.89 -1.23
N SER A 81 0.95 -13.13 -1.05
CA SER A 81 1.75 -14.28 -0.58
C SER A 81 3.09 -14.40 -1.33
N LYS A 82 4.07 -15.13 -0.77
CA LYS A 82 5.45 -15.27 -1.30
C LYS A 82 5.56 -15.53 -2.82
N ALA A 83 4.54 -16.12 -3.44
CA ALA A 83 4.47 -16.38 -4.88
C ALA A 83 3.98 -15.18 -5.75
N ARG A 84 3.61 -14.04 -5.14
CA ARG A 84 2.88 -12.96 -5.82
C ARG A 84 3.20 -11.52 -5.39
N GLY A 85 4.00 -11.30 -4.35
CA GLY A 85 4.38 -9.94 -3.92
C GLY A 85 5.47 -9.89 -2.85
N GLY A 86 5.58 -10.94 -2.02
CA GLY A 86 6.67 -11.06 -1.05
C GLY A 86 6.56 -10.07 0.10
N ASP A 87 7.44 -10.25 1.09
CA ASP A 87 7.58 -9.34 2.22
C ASP A 87 8.39 -8.11 1.76
N SER A 88 7.69 -7.03 1.40
CA SER A 88 8.29 -5.79 0.89
C SER A 88 9.23 -5.14 1.90
N SER A 89 9.08 -5.45 3.20
CA SER A 89 10.01 -4.95 4.22
C SER A 89 11.44 -5.42 3.95
N LYS A 90 11.64 -6.65 3.45
CA LYS A 90 12.98 -7.16 3.09
C LYS A 90 13.64 -6.34 1.99
N TRP A 91 12.87 -5.93 0.98
CA TRP A 91 13.38 -5.07 -0.08
C TRP A 91 13.80 -3.70 0.48
N LEU A 92 13.00 -3.12 1.39
CA LEU A 92 13.36 -1.89 2.08
C LEU A 92 14.68 -2.07 2.86
N ILE A 93 14.80 -3.13 3.67
CA ILE A 93 16.01 -3.37 4.45
C ILE A 93 17.24 -3.58 3.56
N GLN A 94 17.11 -4.34 2.48
CA GLN A 94 18.19 -4.53 1.53
C GLN A 94 18.60 -3.19 0.91
N THR A 95 17.61 -2.38 0.49
CA THR A 95 17.85 -1.07 -0.12
C THR A 95 18.55 -0.12 0.84
N LEU A 96 18.12 -0.07 2.12
CA LEU A 96 18.79 0.74 3.13
C LEU A 96 20.26 0.33 3.29
N LYS A 97 20.55 -0.98 3.33
CA LYS A 97 21.92 -1.49 3.48
C LYS A 97 22.80 -1.25 2.25
N SER A 98 22.26 -1.32 1.03
CA SER A 98 23.04 -1.23 -0.20
C SER A 98 23.13 0.19 -0.79
N HIS A 99 22.11 1.02 -0.60
CA HIS A 99 22.03 2.36 -1.21
C HIS A 99 22.04 3.50 -0.18
N CYS A 100 21.88 3.21 1.11
CA CYS A 100 21.81 4.23 2.15
C CYS A 100 22.85 4.01 3.26
N LYS A 101 23.93 3.26 3.03
CA LYS A 101 24.89 2.89 4.09
C LYS A 101 25.45 4.12 4.83
N ASP A 102 25.95 5.11 4.10
CA ASP A 102 26.52 6.31 4.72
C ASP A 102 25.48 7.10 5.54
N ALA A 103 24.24 7.17 5.06
CA ALA A 103 23.14 7.81 5.77
C ALA A 103 22.74 6.99 7.01
N LEU A 104 22.69 5.65 6.89
CA LEU A 104 22.40 4.74 7.99
C LEU A 104 23.44 4.84 9.11
N ASP A 105 24.72 4.95 8.77
CA ASP A 105 25.83 5.02 9.72
C ASP A 105 25.81 6.34 10.52
N LYS A 106 25.33 7.43 9.90
CA LYS A 106 25.18 8.74 10.54
C LYS A 106 23.86 8.91 11.30
N THR A 107 22.89 8.03 11.08
CA THR A 107 21.55 8.17 11.67
C THR A 107 21.50 7.61 13.08
N THR A 108 20.93 8.40 14.00
CA THR A 108 20.61 7.98 15.37
C THR A 108 19.70 6.75 15.39
N LYS A 109 20.09 5.72 16.14
CA LYS A 109 19.34 4.45 16.26
C LYS A 109 18.53 4.39 17.57
N PRO A 110 17.44 3.61 17.61
CA PRO A 110 16.86 2.83 16.50
C PRO A 110 16.13 3.70 15.48
N LEU A 111 16.12 3.27 14.21
CA LEU A 111 15.27 3.89 13.19
C LEU A 111 13.80 3.67 13.53
N LYS A 112 13.00 4.72 13.43
CA LYS A 112 11.55 4.66 13.67
C LYS A 112 10.81 4.51 12.34
N VAL A 113 10.06 3.42 12.17
CA VAL A 113 9.30 3.13 10.96
C VAL A 113 7.80 3.18 11.25
N LEU A 114 7.05 4.00 10.53
CA LEU A 114 5.58 3.93 10.51
C LEU A 114 5.17 2.97 9.38
N ASP A 115 4.64 1.79 9.72
CA ASP A 115 4.19 0.79 8.75
C ASP A 115 2.68 0.91 8.54
N VAL A 116 2.28 1.66 7.50
CA VAL A 116 0.87 1.94 7.20
C VAL A 116 0.29 0.80 6.38
N GLY A 117 -0.90 0.34 6.75
CA GLY A 117 -1.55 -0.78 6.07
C GLY A 117 -0.92 -2.13 6.42
N ALA A 118 -0.34 -2.25 7.61
CA ALA A 118 0.38 -3.44 8.03
C ALA A 118 -0.55 -4.66 8.09
N VAL A 119 -0.12 -5.76 7.45
CA VAL A 119 -0.84 -7.05 7.48
C VAL A 119 -0.29 -8.01 8.53
N ALA A 120 0.93 -7.76 9.02
CA ALA A 120 1.59 -8.52 10.06
C ALA A 120 2.32 -7.56 11.02
N PRO A 121 2.30 -7.84 12.34
CA PRO A 121 2.90 -6.94 13.33
C PRO A 121 4.43 -7.03 13.38
N ASP A 122 5.02 -8.06 12.79
CA ASP A 122 6.41 -8.47 13.00
C ASP A 122 7.27 -8.43 11.72
N ASN A 123 6.83 -7.67 10.70
CA ASN A 123 7.59 -7.43 9.45
C ASN A 123 9.05 -7.04 9.72
N TYR A 124 9.30 -6.26 10.77
CA TYR A 124 10.63 -5.76 11.12
C TYR A 124 11.29 -6.48 12.30
N LYS A 125 10.70 -7.55 12.83
CA LYS A 125 11.17 -8.23 14.05
C LYS A 125 12.61 -8.75 13.94
N ALA A 126 13.01 -9.23 12.76
CA ALA A 126 14.38 -9.68 12.50
C ALA A 126 15.43 -8.56 12.56
N TYR A 127 15.00 -7.30 12.61
CA TYR A 127 15.84 -6.11 12.59
C TYR A 127 15.65 -5.23 13.84
N SER A 128 15.07 -5.78 14.91
CA SER A 128 14.71 -5.05 16.13
C SER A 128 15.91 -4.45 16.87
N SER A 129 17.14 -4.88 16.58
CA SER A 129 18.36 -4.29 17.14
C SER A 129 18.64 -2.87 16.63
N TRP A 130 18.03 -2.45 15.51
CA TRP A 130 18.26 -1.13 14.92
C TRP A 130 17.02 -0.49 14.29
N ILE A 131 15.87 -1.17 14.33
CA ILE A 131 14.57 -0.68 13.84
C ILE A 131 13.50 -0.86 14.93
N THR A 132 12.72 0.19 15.14
CA THR A 132 11.45 0.14 15.87
C THR A 132 10.32 0.48 14.91
N ALA A 133 9.40 -0.46 14.70
CA ALA A 133 8.27 -0.28 13.81
C ALA A 133 6.97 -0.05 14.59
N THR A 134 6.16 0.88 14.10
CA THR A 134 4.80 1.16 14.55
C THR A 134 3.83 0.74 13.45
N PRO A 135 3.25 -0.48 13.51
CA PRO A 135 2.31 -0.96 12.51
C PRO A 135 0.91 -0.39 12.76
N ILE A 136 0.30 0.18 11.72
CA ILE A 136 -1.08 0.68 11.73
C ILE A 136 -1.88 0.13 10.56
N ASP A 137 -3.19 -0.03 10.74
CA ASP A 137 -4.13 -0.39 9.66
C ASP A 137 -5.52 0.20 9.93
N LEU A 138 -6.32 0.42 8.88
CA LEU A 138 -7.69 0.93 9.04
C LEU A 138 -8.60 -0.12 9.71
N ASN A 139 -8.35 -1.41 9.44
CA ASN A 139 -9.11 -2.56 9.91
C ASN A 139 -8.14 -3.72 10.22
N PRO A 140 -7.36 -3.60 11.30
CA PRO A 140 -6.31 -4.56 11.62
C PRO A 140 -6.88 -5.95 11.90
N GLN A 141 -6.19 -6.97 11.40
CA GLN A 141 -6.54 -8.39 11.62
C GLN A 141 -5.71 -9.02 12.75
N HIS A 142 -4.91 -8.21 13.45
CA HIS A 142 -4.02 -8.66 14.53
C HIS A 142 -3.99 -7.61 15.66
N PRO A 143 -4.06 -8.00 16.95
CA PRO A 143 -4.16 -7.06 18.08
C PRO A 143 -2.95 -6.12 18.22
N ASN A 144 -1.76 -6.57 17.81
CA ASN A 144 -0.54 -5.75 17.84
C ASN A 144 -0.42 -4.76 16.67
N ILE A 145 -1.46 -4.61 15.84
CA ILE A 145 -1.51 -3.60 14.78
C ILE A 145 -2.54 -2.56 15.20
N GLN A 146 -2.12 -1.30 15.31
CA GLN A 146 -3.00 -0.24 15.79
C GLN A 146 -4.06 0.09 14.73
N LYS A 147 -5.33 0.14 15.15
CA LYS A 147 -6.41 0.63 14.30
C LYS A 147 -6.28 2.15 14.13
N GLN A 148 -5.95 2.62 12.93
CA GLN A 148 -5.77 4.04 12.64
C GLN A 148 -6.00 4.33 11.17
N ASP A 149 -6.77 5.38 10.88
CA ASP A 149 -6.82 5.99 9.56
C ASP A 149 -5.63 6.95 9.41
N PHE A 150 -4.70 6.64 8.50
CA PHE A 150 -3.50 7.46 8.29
C PHE A 150 -3.82 8.86 7.76
N LEU A 151 -4.84 9.02 6.90
CA LEU A 151 -5.22 10.35 6.38
C LEU A 151 -5.77 11.27 7.46
N ARG A 152 -6.29 10.70 8.54
CA ARG A 152 -6.81 11.43 9.72
C ARG A 152 -5.85 11.40 10.90
N MET A 153 -4.74 10.68 10.78
CA MET A 153 -3.76 10.54 11.85
C MET A 153 -3.07 11.88 12.05
N GLN A 154 -3.14 12.39 13.28
CA GLN A 154 -2.37 13.57 13.63
C GLN A 154 -0.89 13.22 13.67
N PRO A 155 -0.04 14.04 13.05
CA PRO A 155 1.39 13.84 13.13
C PRO A 155 1.83 13.86 14.62
N PRO A 156 2.57 12.84 15.16
CA PRO A 156 2.99 12.81 16.57
C PRO A 156 3.86 14.00 17.02
N ALA A 157 4.14 14.14 18.32
CA ALA A 157 5.12 15.14 18.79
C ALA A 157 6.49 14.95 18.11
N LEU A 158 7.28 16.03 17.99
CA LEU A 158 8.55 16.05 17.25
C LEU A 158 9.49 14.90 17.66
N ALA A 159 9.68 14.66 18.96
CA ALA A 159 10.53 13.58 19.48
C ALA A 159 10.08 12.16 19.04
N ASN A 160 8.82 12.01 18.65
CA ASN A 160 8.19 10.75 18.25
C ASN A 160 7.99 10.64 16.73
N ARG A 161 8.59 11.55 15.96
CA ARG A 161 8.61 11.47 14.49
C ARG A 161 9.40 10.27 13.99
N PHE A 162 9.01 9.82 12.81
CA PHE A 162 9.56 8.65 12.14
C PHE A 162 10.74 9.03 11.26
N ASP A 163 11.58 8.04 10.98
CA ASP A 163 12.64 8.09 9.99
C ASP A 163 12.14 7.61 8.62
N ILE A 164 11.18 6.68 8.64
CA ILE A 164 10.60 6.07 7.45
C ILE A 164 9.09 6.00 7.59
N VAL A 165 8.35 6.45 6.58
CA VAL A 165 6.94 6.13 6.40
C VAL A 165 6.83 5.09 5.29
N CYS A 166 6.24 3.94 5.59
CA CYS A 166 6.02 2.84 4.65
C CYS A 166 4.58 2.86 4.15
N LEU A 167 4.41 3.02 2.84
CA LEU A 167 3.15 2.92 2.10
C LEU A 167 3.25 1.75 1.11
N SER A 168 3.44 0.52 1.62
CA SER A 168 3.52 -0.66 0.78
C SER A 168 2.14 -1.17 0.40
N LEU A 169 1.77 -1.06 -0.88
CA LEU A 169 0.46 -1.46 -1.38
C LEU A 169 -0.71 -0.79 -0.64
N VAL A 170 -0.53 0.46 -0.22
CA VAL A 170 -1.56 1.24 0.49
C VAL A 170 -2.33 2.13 -0.48
N ILE A 171 -1.62 3.01 -1.20
CA ILE A 171 -2.26 4.08 -1.99
C ILE A 171 -3.14 3.55 -3.12
N ASN A 172 -2.89 2.34 -3.61
CA ASN A 172 -3.71 1.70 -4.65
C ASN A 172 -5.08 1.20 -4.13
N PHE A 173 -5.31 1.22 -2.81
CA PHE A 173 -6.60 0.89 -2.20
C PHE A 173 -7.45 2.12 -1.89
N VAL A 174 -6.83 3.29 -1.76
CA VAL A 174 -7.54 4.56 -1.58
C VAL A 174 -8.41 4.83 -2.81
N GLY A 175 -9.72 5.05 -2.61
CA GLY A 175 -10.69 5.19 -3.69
C GLY A 175 -10.49 6.48 -4.50
N ASP A 176 -10.45 7.61 -3.81
CA ASP A 176 -10.31 8.94 -4.40
C ASP A 176 -8.85 9.22 -4.84
N PRO A 177 -8.61 9.61 -6.11
CA PRO A 177 -7.31 10.09 -6.55
C PRO A 177 -6.73 11.27 -5.76
N LYS A 178 -7.57 12.16 -5.22
CA LYS A 178 -7.15 13.32 -4.41
C LYS A 178 -6.61 12.87 -3.05
N ASP A 179 -7.33 11.95 -2.40
CA ASP A 179 -6.88 11.35 -1.14
C ASP A 179 -5.54 10.61 -1.30
N ARG A 180 -5.26 10.02 -2.47
CA ARG A 180 -3.93 9.44 -2.75
C ARG A 180 -2.83 10.50 -2.74
N GLY A 181 -3.06 11.65 -3.37
CA GLY A 181 -2.10 12.76 -3.38
C GLY A 181 -1.95 13.37 -2.00
N GLN A 182 -3.06 13.58 -1.30
CA GLN A 182 -3.05 14.05 0.09
C GLN A 182 -2.29 13.10 1.01
N MET A 183 -2.46 11.78 0.84
CA MET A 183 -1.71 10.79 1.61
C MET A 183 -0.20 10.95 1.44
N LEU A 184 0.28 11.14 0.21
CA LEU A 184 1.69 11.36 -0.10
C LEU A 184 2.20 12.69 0.49
N ILE A 185 1.41 13.76 0.41
CA ILE A 185 1.75 15.04 1.04
C ILE A 185 1.81 14.89 2.56
N HIS A 186 0.84 14.22 3.17
CA HIS A 186 0.70 14.02 4.61
C HIS A 186 1.90 13.31 5.23
N THR A 187 2.50 12.35 4.51
CA THR A 187 3.71 11.64 4.98
C THR A 187 4.84 12.59 5.41
N ARG A 188 4.94 13.76 4.77
CA ARG A 188 6.00 14.75 5.05
C ARG A 188 5.97 15.23 6.49
N ASP A 189 4.78 15.29 7.09
CA ASP A 189 4.60 15.81 8.45
C ASP A 189 4.95 14.78 9.52
N PHE A 190 5.21 13.53 9.14
CA PHE A 190 5.59 12.45 10.05
C PHE A 190 7.09 12.35 10.30
N PHE A 191 7.90 13.09 9.55
CA PHE A 191 9.34 13.16 9.77
C PHE A 191 9.75 14.33 10.66
N MET A 192 10.98 14.22 11.18
CA MET A 192 11.69 15.37 11.73
C MET A 192 11.81 16.51 10.69
N PRO A 193 12.15 17.74 11.10
CA PRO A 193 12.52 18.79 10.16
C PRO A 193 13.69 18.30 9.30
N VAL A 194 13.65 18.55 7.99
CA VAL A 194 14.71 18.11 7.05
C VAL A 194 16.10 18.68 7.38
N THR A 195 16.17 19.68 8.28
CA THR A 195 17.40 20.24 8.84
C THR A 195 18.04 19.35 9.92
N THR A 196 17.32 18.35 10.43
CA THR A 196 17.82 17.36 11.40
C THR A 196 18.64 16.30 10.65
N THR A 197 19.95 16.47 10.61
CA THR A 197 20.85 15.67 9.76
C THR A 197 21.21 14.29 10.31
N ASP A 198 20.91 14.01 11.57
CA ASP A 198 21.13 12.70 12.22
C ASP A 198 19.90 11.78 12.11
N ARG A 199 18.92 12.12 11.26
CA ARG A 199 17.66 11.36 11.06
C ARG A 199 17.36 11.19 9.57
N LEU A 200 16.66 10.11 9.22
CA LEU A 200 16.22 9.87 7.84
C LEU A 200 14.85 10.49 7.60
N HIS A 201 14.55 10.78 6.33
CA HIS A 201 13.29 11.37 5.90
C HIS A 201 12.73 10.60 4.71
N TYR A 202 12.59 9.28 4.85
CA TYR A 202 12.34 8.40 3.73
C TYR A 202 10.88 7.96 3.61
N LEU A 203 10.38 7.97 2.38
CA LEU A 203 9.11 7.36 2.03
C LEU A 203 9.38 6.09 1.24
N PHE A 204 9.00 4.95 1.79
CA PHE A 204 8.98 3.68 1.08
C PHE A 204 7.62 3.47 0.44
N LEU A 205 7.55 3.48 -0.89
CA LEU A 205 6.30 3.35 -1.65
C LEU A 205 6.34 2.08 -2.49
N VAL A 206 5.29 1.26 -2.38
CA VAL A 206 5.08 0.10 -3.26
C VAL A 206 3.70 0.18 -3.88
N VAL A 207 3.63 0.03 -5.20
CA VAL A 207 2.36 -0.04 -5.94
C VAL A 207 2.37 -1.24 -6.88
N PRO A 208 1.19 -1.75 -7.29
CA PRO A 208 1.13 -2.69 -8.39
C PRO A 208 1.80 -2.10 -9.63
N LEU A 209 2.65 -2.86 -10.31
CA LEU A 209 3.38 -2.41 -11.50
C LEU A 209 2.44 -1.76 -12.55
N PRO A 210 1.23 -2.30 -12.83
CA PRO A 210 0.30 -1.65 -13.76
C PRO A 210 -0.09 -0.22 -13.40
N CYS A 211 0.02 0.20 -12.13
CA CYS A 211 -0.23 1.59 -11.73
C CYS A 211 0.70 2.59 -12.42
N VAL A 212 1.93 2.17 -12.76
CA VAL A 212 2.95 3.04 -13.38
C VAL A 212 3.33 2.59 -14.79
N THR A 213 2.98 1.39 -15.24
CA THR A 213 3.26 0.92 -16.61
C THR A 213 2.04 0.89 -17.52
N ASN A 214 0.85 0.66 -16.96
CA ASN A 214 -0.39 0.45 -17.72
C ASN A 214 -1.55 1.38 -17.32
N SER A 215 -1.27 2.51 -16.69
CA SER A 215 -2.28 3.54 -16.45
C SER A 215 -2.38 4.54 -17.62
N ARG A 216 -3.58 5.11 -17.82
CA ARG A 216 -3.80 6.28 -18.68
C ARG A 216 -3.27 7.60 -18.09
N TYR A 217 -3.13 7.65 -16.78
CA TYR A 217 -2.93 8.89 -16.02
C TYR A 217 -1.64 8.90 -15.18
N MET A 218 -0.84 7.83 -15.25
CA MET A 218 0.38 7.68 -14.47
C MET A 218 1.42 6.90 -15.29
N THR A 219 2.66 7.40 -15.28
CA THR A 219 3.85 6.63 -15.63
C THR A 219 4.85 6.66 -14.48
N HIS A 220 5.95 5.92 -14.63
CA HIS A 220 7.07 6.02 -13.71
C HIS A 220 7.61 7.46 -13.63
N GLU A 221 7.83 8.09 -14.78
CA GLU A 221 8.40 9.44 -14.90
C GLU A 221 7.46 10.48 -14.30
N HIS A 222 6.16 10.37 -14.62
CA HIS A 222 5.13 11.23 -14.05
C HIS A 222 5.05 11.11 -12.52
N LEU A 223 5.25 9.91 -11.97
CA LEU A 223 5.33 9.72 -10.52
C LEU A 223 6.57 10.43 -9.95
N LEU A 224 7.74 10.29 -10.57
CA LEU A 224 8.97 10.94 -10.08
C LEU A 224 8.82 12.47 -10.06
N GLU A 225 8.32 13.07 -11.14
CA GLU A 225 8.08 14.51 -11.24
C GLU A 225 7.08 15.00 -10.18
N MET A 226 5.99 14.25 -10.01
CA MET A 226 4.97 14.53 -9.01
C MET A 226 5.54 14.48 -7.59
N MET A 227 6.31 13.45 -7.26
CA MET A 227 6.97 13.31 -5.96
C MET A 227 7.99 14.43 -5.71
N ALA A 228 8.78 14.78 -6.73
CA ALA A 228 9.74 15.89 -6.64
C ALA A 228 9.05 17.23 -6.34
N SER A 229 7.86 17.47 -6.89
CA SER A 229 7.10 18.69 -6.66
C SER A 229 6.72 18.88 -5.18
N ILE A 230 6.45 17.79 -4.46
CA ILE A 230 6.10 17.81 -3.02
C ILE A 230 7.31 17.65 -2.10
N GLY A 231 8.53 17.69 -2.64
CA GLY A 231 9.78 17.71 -1.88
C GLY A 231 10.54 16.39 -1.82
N TYR A 232 9.96 15.31 -2.36
CA TYR A 232 10.63 14.02 -2.54
C TYR A 232 11.50 14.04 -3.81
N THR A 233 12.47 14.94 -3.86
CA THR A 233 13.25 15.21 -5.07
C THR A 233 14.25 14.11 -5.40
N ASN A 234 14.63 13.30 -4.42
CA ASN A 234 15.56 12.19 -4.60
C ASN A 234 14.81 10.86 -4.54
N CYS A 235 14.80 10.12 -5.65
CA CYS A 235 14.40 8.71 -5.68
C CYS A 235 15.67 7.86 -5.52
N ILE A 236 16.03 7.57 -4.27
CA ILE A 236 17.27 6.86 -3.91
C ILE A 236 17.41 5.56 -4.70
N HIS A 237 16.33 4.79 -4.77
CA HIS A 237 16.31 3.51 -5.47
C HIS A 237 14.89 3.16 -5.90
N HIS A 238 14.76 2.54 -7.07
CA HIS A 238 13.51 1.95 -7.54
C HIS A 238 13.75 0.59 -8.19
N HIS A 239 12.73 -0.26 -8.19
CA HIS A 239 12.80 -1.57 -8.81
C HIS A 239 11.44 -2.01 -9.35
N PHE A 240 11.40 -2.56 -10.56
CA PHE A 240 10.21 -3.21 -11.12
C PHE A 240 10.38 -4.73 -11.09
N SER A 241 9.57 -5.38 -10.28
CA SER A 241 9.36 -6.82 -10.34
C SER A 241 8.25 -7.14 -11.33
N ASN A 242 7.96 -8.43 -11.54
CA ASN A 242 6.88 -8.88 -12.42
C ASN A 242 5.49 -8.29 -12.08
N LYS A 243 5.26 -7.85 -10.83
CA LYS A 243 3.93 -7.41 -10.36
C LYS A 243 3.93 -6.10 -9.60
N LEU A 244 5.07 -5.68 -9.06
CA LEU A 244 5.19 -4.55 -8.15
C LEU A 244 6.27 -3.60 -8.60
N ALA A 245 6.01 -2.30 -8.42
CA ALA A 245 6.99 -1.24 -8.50
C ALA A 245 7.31 -0.75 -7.09
N TYR A 246 8.60 -0.75 -6.76
CA TYR A 246 9.17 -0.33 -5.48
C TYR A 246 9.91 0.98 -5.64
N TYR A 247 9.77 1.87 -4.66
CA TYR A 247 10.46 3.14 -4.62
C TYR A 247 10.89 3.48 -3.19
N LEU A 248 12.11 3.97 -3.03
CA LEU A 248 12.57 4.65 -1.83
C LEU A 248 12.83 6.11 -2.18
N PHE A 249 11.98 7.01 -1.67
CA PHE A 249 12.13 8.45 -1.84
C PHE A 249 12.71 9.09 -0.59
N GLU A 250 13.45 10.17 -0.76
CA GLU A 250 13.94 11.03 0.31
C GLU A 250 13.32 12.42 0.22
N LEU A 251 12.77 12.87 1.35
CA LEU A 251 12.27 14.22 1.51
C LEU A 251 13.44 15.16 1.79
N VAL A 252 13.87 15.90 0.77
CA VAL A 252 15.01 16.82 0.87
C VAL A 252 14.56 18.22 1.32
N ARG A 253 13.31 18.59 1.00
CA ARG A 253 12.74 19.88 1.33
C ARG A 253 11.24 19.78 1.56
N LYS A 254 10.65 20.75 2.26
CA LYS A 254 9.20 20.87 2.42
C LYS A 254 8.68 22.10 1.65
N PRO A 255 8.44 22.01 0.34
CA PRO A 255 7.89 23.12 -0.42
C PRO A 255 6.46 23.43 0.04
N ASN A 256 6.02 24.67 -0.16
CA ASN A 256 4.62 25.02 0.00
C ASN A 256 3.80 24.34 -1.11
N THR A 257 2.85 23.49 -0.73
CA THR A 257 2.05 22.71 -1.67
C THR A 257 0.74 23.38 -2.09
N LYS A 258 0.43 24.58 -1.56
CA LYS A 258 -0.83 25.29 -1.85
C LYS A 258 -1.10 25.53 -3.34
N ASN A 259 -0.05 25.65 -4.16
CA ASN A 259 -0.15 25.93 -5.60
C ASN A 259 0.27 24.73 -6.47
N ILE A 260 0.52 23.56 -5.87
CA ILE A 260 0.92 22.37 -6.63
C ILE A 260 -0.32 21.72 -7.21
N ILE A 261 -0.36 21.63 -8.53
CA ILE A 261 -1.51 21.11 -9.26
C ILE A 261 -1.08 19.98 -10.18
N TRP A 262 -1.52 18.77 -9.86
CA TRP A 262 -1.44 17.58 -10.69
C TRP A 262 -2.85 17.08 -10.99
N LYS A 263 -3.40 17.51 -12.12
CA LYS A 263 -4.75 17.12 -12.55
C LYS A 263 -4.74 15.75 -13.21
N LYS A 264 -5.87 15.06 -13.12
CA LYS A 264 -6.12 13.84 -13.88
C LYS A 264 -6.21 14.17 -15.37
N LYS A 265 -5.11 14.00 -16.11
CA LYS A 265 -5.02 14.19 -17.56
C LYS A 265 -4.47 12.92 -18.21
N ILE A 266 -5.03 12.53 -19.36
CA ILE A 266 -4.49 11.41 -20.14
C ILE A 266 -3.09 11.80 -20.60
N ILE A 267 -2.11 10.93 -20.33
CA ILE A 267 -0.73 11.13 -20.76
C ILE A 267 -0.64 10.81 -22.26
N PRO A 268 0.00 11.65 -23.09
CA PRO A 268 0.17 11.40 -24.52
C PRO A 268 0.71 9.99 -24.80
N GLY A 269 0.08 9.26 -25.71
CA GLY A 269 0.42 7.87 -26.04
C GLY A 269 -0.23 6.82 -25.11
N LYS A 270 -1.10 7.25 -24.19
CA LYS A 270 -1.85 6.37 -23.28
C LYS A 270 -3.37 6.38 -23.52
N GLU A 271 -3.83 6.74 -24.71
CA GLU A 271 -5.25 6.90 -25.08
C GLU A 271 -6.01 5.55 -25.26
N GLY A 272 -5.30 4.41 -25.33
CA GLY A 272 -5.88 3.10 -25.66
C GLY A 272 -6.80 2.42 -24.61
N GLY A 273 -7.67 1.52 -25.09
CA GLY A 273 -8.70 0.81 -24.32
C GLY A 273 -8.21 -0.18 -23.25
N ALA A 274 -7.05 -0.81 -23.44
CA ALA A 274 -6.51 -1.86 -22.56
C ALA A 274 -5.77 -1.34 -21.30
N ARG A 275 -5.96 -0.06 -20.94
CA ARG A 275 -5.28 0.59 -19.81
C ARG A 275 -6.16 0.70 -18.57
N ASN A 276 -5.54 0.68 -17.41
CA ASN A 276 -6.24 0.96 -16.15
C ASN A 276 -6.34 2.48 -15.90
N ASN A 277 -7.13 2.84 -14.88
CA ASN A 277 -7.44 4.23 -14.53
C ASN A 277 -6.81 4.64 -13.18
N PHE A 278 -5.68 4.03 -12.78
CA PHE A 278 -4.98 4.47 -11.57
C PHE A 278 -4.44 5.89 -11.78
N CYS A 279 -4.68 6.77 -10.81
CA CYS A 279 -4.30 8.17 -10.92
C CYS A 279 -4.07 8.73 -9.52
N ILE A 280 -3.12 9.64 -9.40
CA ILE A 280 -2.89 10.44 -8.21
C ILE A 280 -3.14 11.88 -8.62
N VAL A 281 -3.88 12.62 -7.79
CA VAL A 281 -4.21 14.03 -8.02
C VAL A 281 -3.72 14.83 -6.84
N MET A 282 -3.07 15.96 -7.11
CA MET A 282 -2.68 16.96 -6.10
C MET A 282 -3.30 18.30 -6.49
N GLN A 283 -3.91 18.98 -5.55
CA GLN A 283 -4.62 20.25 -5.75
C GLN A 283 -4.74 21.00 -4.43
#